data_AF-A0A7X9IT42-F1
#
_entry.id   AF-A0A7X9IT42-F1
#
_cell.length_a   1.000
_cell.length_b   1.000
_cell.length_c   1.000
_cell.angle_alpha   90.00
_cell.angle_beta   90.00
_cell.angle_gamma   90.00
#
_symmetry.space_group_name_H-M   'P 1'
#
loop_
_entity.id
_entity.type
_entity.pdbx_description
1 polymer ?
#
loop_
_entity_poly.entity_id
_entity_poly.type
_entity_poly.pdbx_seq_one_letter_code
_entity_poly.pdbx_strand_id
1 'polypeptide(L)'
;MPTPPPAGCARRSRLLYALALPVLLSCAGGSPSSPARGASDRAPETPRDVPAASSAVALAPPPGADATEPSDAPDAPAEASGDQSPAPPCSHVPGVCCVAIQPLGRVPDEELRAVAEALAGLYGFETRILEPVDLPEEAWYEPRRRYRAEKLLDFLAPRLPEGCDRIAGVTVKDISTTKGEIEDWGILGLAELPGVAAVFSTFRCRRRVHDVPAIERLRRVAIHEVGHTLGLPHCPTYGCFLEDAGGKAETIDRETFLCDVCRERLGWID
;
A
#
# COMPACT_ATOMS: atom_id res chain seq x y z
N MET A 1 35.53 -10.86 -30.48
CA MET A 1 34.41 -11.65 -29.93
C MET A 1 34.64 -11.78 -28.43
N PRO A 2 34.09 -10.88 -27.60
CA PRO A 2 34.19 -11.04 -26.15
C PRO A 2 33.21 -12.12 -25.68
N THR A 3 33.71 -12.99 -24.80
CA THR A 3 32.99 -14.10 -24.16
C THR A 3 31.90 -13.61 -23.21
N PRO A 4 30.75 -14.30 -23.09
CA PRO A 4 29.71 -13.92 -22.14
C PRO A 4 30.14 -14.24 -20.69
N PRO A 5 29.67 -13.46 -19.70
CA PRO A 5 29.89 -13.77 -18.28
C PRO A 5 29.01 -14.97 -17.84
N PRO A 6 29.44 -15.72 -16.80
CA PRO A 6 28.76 -16.94 -16.39
C PRO A 6 27.48 -16.68 -15.59
N ALA A 7 26.49 -17.54 -15.82
CA ALA A 7 25.27 -17.63 -15.03
C ALA A 7 25.57 -18.08 -13.59
N GLY A 8 24.92 -17.44 -12.61
CA GLY A 8 24.92 -17.95 -11.23
C GLY A 8 24.62 -16.89 -10.17
N CYS A 9 23.36 -16.47 -10.04
CA CYS A 9 22.90 -15.85 -8.80
C CYS A 9 22.54 -16.97 -7.79
N ALA A 10 23.57 -17.57 -7.20
CA ALA A 10 23.39 -18.49 -6.08
C ALA A 10 23.08 -17.68 -4.81
N ARG A 11 21.83 -17.78 -4.32
CA ARG A 11 21.41 -17.24 -3.03
C ARG A 11 22.29 -17.81 -1.93
N ARG A 12 23.11 -16.96 -1.29
CA ARG A 12 23.86 -17.33 -0.09
C ARG A 12 22.93 -17.24 1.12
N SER A 13 22.55 -18.41 1.65
CA SER A 13 21.89 -18.54 2.94
C SER A 13 22.84 -18.07 4.06
N ARG A 14 22.46 -17.03 4.80
CA ARG A 14 23.17 -16.60 6.02
C ARG A 14 22.46 -17.24 7.23
N LEU A 15 23.10 -18.26 7.81
CA LEU A 15 22.84 -18.69 9.18
C LEU A 15 23.18 -17.52 10.13
N LEU A 16 22.20 -17.04 10.88
CA LEU A 16 22.41 -16.13 12.01
C LEU A 16 22.59 -16.97 13.28
N TYR A 17 23.75 -16.82 13.91
CA TYR A 17 24.02 -17.31 15.27
C TYR A 17 23.30 -16.41 16.27
N ALA A 18 22.46 -17.02 17.12
CA ALA A 18 21.91 -16.40 18.31
C ALA A 18 22.98 -16.34 19.41
N LEU A 19 23.20 -15.16 19.99
CA LEU A 19 23.91 -15.03 21.26
C LEU A 19 23.07 -14.16 22.22
N ALA A 20 22.85 -14.74 23.39
CA ALA A 20 22.00 -14.26 24.46
C ALA A 20 22.62 -13.07 25.22
N LEU A 21 21.75 -12.15 25.64
CA LEU A 21 22.02 -11.12 26.65
C LEU A 21 21.74 -11.66 28.06
N PRO A 22 22.54 -11.30 29.07
CA PRO A 22 22.10 -11.37 30.46
C PRO A 22 21.45 -10.05 30.91
N VAL A 23 20.30 -10.23 31.54
CA VAL A 23 19.51 -9.24 32.29
C VAL A 23 20.26 -8.84 33.57
N LEU A 24 20.29 -7.54 33.87
CA LEU A 24 20.54 -7.06 35.24
C LEU A 24 19.40 -6.15 35.70
N LEU A 25 18.90 -6.54 36.87
CA LEU A 25 17.81 -6.00 37.66
C LEU A 25 18.32 -4.81 38.50
N SER A 26 17.54 -3.73 38.60
CA SER A 26 17.58 -2.86 39.78
C SER A 26 16.24 -2.15 39.99
N CYS A 27 15.73 -2.26 41.20
CA CYS A 27 14.48 -1.68 41.69
C CYS A 27 14.76 -0.52 42.65
N ALA A 28 14.01 0.57 42.51
CA ALA A 28 13.54 1.52 43.55
C ALA A 28 12.87 2.68 42.78
N GLY A 29 11.69 3.21 43.08
CA GLY A 29 10.91 3.28 44.30
C GLY A 29 10.42 4.73 44.41
N GLY A 30 9.11 4.99 44.28
CA GLY A 30 8.54 6.33 44.45
C GLY A 30 7.12 6.48 43.89
N SER A 31 6.14 6.59 44.79
CA SER A 31 4.75 7.00 44.54
C SER A 31 4.46 8.27 45.39
N PRO A 32 3.27 8.89 45.31
CA PRO A 32 2.74 9.65 44.19
C PRO A 32 2.30 11.08 44.62
N SER A 33 2.05 11.97 43.66
CA SER A 33 1.19 13.12 43.88
C SER A 33 0.41 13.49 42.61
N SER A 34 -0.88 13.72 42.80
CA SER A 34 -1.90 14.19 41.85
C SER A 34 -2.60 15.40 42.49
N PRO A 35 -3.55 16.10 41.84
CA PRO A 35 -3.83 16.28 40.41
C PRO A 35 -4.13 17.75 40.05
N ALA A 36 -4.19 18.09 38.75
CA ALA A 36 -4.99 19.24 38.29
C ALA A 36 -5.41 19.13 36.81
N ARG A 37 -6.74 19.04 36.61
CA ARG A 37 -7.61 19.79 35.66
C ARG A 37 -6.99 20.05 34.27
N GLY A 38 -7.51 19.51 33.17
CA GLY A 38 -8.90 19.59 32.71
C GLY A 38 -8.87 20.23 31.31
N ALA A 39 -9.09 19.44 30.27
CA ALA A 39 -9.31 19.92 28.91
C ALA A 39 -10.42 19.05 28.31
N SER A 40 -11.50 19.71 27.91
CA SER A 40 -12.76 19.10 27.50
C SER A 40 -12.64 18.36 26.18
N ASP A 41 -13.01 17.08 26.18
CA ASP A 41 -13.44 16.35 25.00
C ASP A 41 -14.70 17.00 24.43
N ARG A 42 -14.59 17.54 23.21
CA ARG A 42 -15.76 17.92 22.40
C ARG A 42 -15.83 16.97 21.21
N ALA A 43 -16.79 16.06 21.26
CA ALA A 43 -17.18 15.22 20.13
C ALA A 43 -17.69 16.10 18.97
N PRO A 44 -17.36 15.80 17.71
CA PRO A 44 -17.97 16.48 16.58
C PRO A 44 -19.42 16.00 16.40
N GLU A 45 -20.32 16.98 16.36
CA GLU A 45 -21.76 16.83 16.17
C GLU A 45 -22.10 16.22 14.80
N THR A 46 -23.13 15.38 14.78
CA THR A 46 -23.75 14.81 13.57
C THR A 46 -24.38 15.91 12.70
N PRO A 47 -24.15 15.94 11.38
CA PRO A 47 -24.91 16.79 10.48
C PRO A 47 -26.35 16.28 10.34
N ARG A 48 -27.29 17.21 10.50
CA ARG A 48 -28.73 17.05 10.35
C ARG A 48 -29.12 16.89 8.88
N ASP A 49 -30.19 16.13 8.66
CA ASP A 49 -30.89 15.94 7.39
C ASP A 49 -31.28 17.25 6.71
N VAL A 50 -31.07 17.32 5.39
CA VAL A 50 -31.65 18.33 4.50
C VAL A 50 -32.34 17.58 3.35
N PRO A 51 -33.59 17.89 3.01
CA PRO A 51 -34.42 17.03 2.16
C PRO A 51 -34.10 17.18 0.67
N ALA A 52 -34.39 16.09 -0.05
CA ALA A 52 -34.30 15.97 -1.49
C ALA A 52 -35.21 16.97 -2.22
N ALA A 53 -34.68 17.62 -3.25
CA ALA A 53 -35.45 18.31 -4.27
C ALA A 53 -35.21 17.64 -5.62
N SER A 54 -36.29 17.04 -6.12
CA SER A 54 -36.50 16.49 -7.46
C SER A 54 -36.55 17.61 -8.51
N SER A 55 -35.90 17.40 -9.66
CA SER A 55 -36.50 17.77 -10.95
C SER A 55 -35.81 17.03 -12.09
N ALA A 56 -36.59 16.19 -12.77
CA ALA A 56 -36.27 15.59 -14.06
C ALA A 56 -36.32 16.66 -15.17
N VAL A 57 -35.39 16.61 -16.12
CA VAL A 57 -35.63 17.02 -17.51
C VAL A 57 -34.86 16.05 -18.41
N ALA A 58 -35.62 15.23 -19.12
CA ALA A 58 -35.13 14.40 -20.21
C ALA A 58 -34.93 15.25 -21.47
N LEU A 59 -33.80 15.09 -22.15
CA LEU A 59 -33.65 15.47 -23.56
C LEU A 59 -33.38 14.21 -24.38
N ALA A 60 -34.19 14.03 -25.41
CA ALA A 60 -34.17 12.92 -26.37
C ALA A 60 -32.98 13.04 -27.36
N PRO A 61 -32.49 11.90 -27.90
CA PRO A 61 -31.46 11.88 -28.93
C PRO A 61 -32.05 12.05 -30.35
N PRO A 62 -31.29 12.59 -31.32
CA PRO A 62 -31.70 12.65 -32.72
C PRO A 62 -31.49 11.31 -33.45
N PRO A 63 -32.29 11.01 -34.51
CA PRO A 63 -32.14 9.80 -35.31
C PRO A 63 -31.26 10.03 -36.55
N GLY A 64 -30.71 8.95 -37.11
CA GLY A 64 -30.20 8.93 -38.47
C GLY A 64 -29.05 7.96 -38.69
N ALA A 65 -29.40 6.69 -38.93
CA ALA A 65 -28.52 5.72 -39.56
C ALA A 65 -28.68 5.85 -41.08
N ASP A 66 -27.57 5.80 -41.82
CA ASP A 66 -27.60 5.30 -43.18
C ASP A 66 -26.34 4.49 -43.46
N ALA A 67 -26.55 3.37 -44.15
CA ALA A 67 -25.60 2.31 -44.40
C ALA A 67 -25.06 2.43 -45.82
N THR A 68 -23.78 2.12 -46.02
CA THR A 68 -23.28 1.55 -47.28
C THR A 68 -21.90 0.94 -47.06
N GLU A 69 -21.81 -0.38 -47.22
CA GLU A 69 -20.59 -1.11 -47.58
C GLU A 69 -20.26 -0.86 -49.08
N PRO A 70 -19.04 -1.16 -49.56
CA PRO A 70 -18.84 -2.49 -50.13
C PRO A 70 -17.48 -3.14 -49.85
N SER A 71 -17.47 -4.43 -50.19
CA SER A 71 -16.42 -5.44 -50.11
C SER A 71 -15.11 -5.08 -50.80
N ASP A 72 -14.00 -5.64 -50.32
CA ASP A 72 -13.28 -6.71 -51.03
C ASP A 72 -12.07 -7.19 -50.19
N ALA A 73 -11.91 -8.52 -50.14
CA ALA A 73 -10.72 -9.25 -49.71
C ALA A 73 -10.41 -10.27 -50.84
N PRO A 74 -9.25 -10.98 -50.87
CA PRO A 74 -8.11 -10.96 -49.96
C PRO A 74 -6.75 -10.87 -50.68
N ASP A 75 -5.65 -10.71 -49.93
CA ASP A 75 -4.37 -11.29 -50.33
C ASP A 75 -3.60 -11.78 -49.09
N ALA A 76 -2.89 -12.90 -49.28
CA ALA A 76 -2.42 -13.82 -48.26
C ALA A 76 -1.01 -13.48 -47.72
N PRO A 77 -0.40 -14.33 -46.86
CA PRO A 77 0.15 -13.92 -45.58
C PRO A 77 1.59 -13.40 -45.66
N ALA A 78 1.86 -12.30 -44.97
CA ALA A 78 3.24 -11.95 -44.59
C ALA A 78 3.52 -12.53 -43.21
N GLU A 79 4.49 -13.44 -43.14
CA GLU A 79 5.00 -13.99 -41.89
C GLU A 79 5.54 -12.87 -41.01
N ALA A 80 4.83 -12.58 -39.92
CA ALA A 80 5.34 -11.75 -38.85
C ALA A 80 6.32 -12.60 -38.03
N SER A 81 7.60 -12.48 -38.36
CA SER A 81 8.68 -12.86 -37.46
C SER A 81 8.43 -12.19 -36.11
N GLY A 82 8.17 -13.00 -35.09
CA GLY A 82 8.00 -12.55 -33.72
C GLY A 82 9.26 -11.85 -33.25
N ASP A 83 9.22 -10.53 -33.27
CA ASP A 83 10.15 -9.69 -32.54
C ASP A 83 9.85 -9.90 -31.05
N GLN A 84 10.64 -10.75 -30.40
CA GLN A 84 10.69 -10.82 -28.95
C GLN A 84 11.34 -9.54 -28.46
N SER A 85 10.54 -8.48 -28.41
CA SER A 85 10.89 -7.28 -27.66
C SER A 85 11.23 -7.72 -26.23
N PRO A 86 12.42 -7.36 -25.70
CA PRO A 86 12.82 -7.77 -24.37
C PRO A 86 11.75 -7.31 -23.38
N ALA A 87 11.40 -8.18 -22.43
CA ALA A 87 10.49 -7.83 -21.34
C ALA A 87 10.93 -6.49 -20.74
N PRO A 88 9.99 -5.59 -20.40
CA PRO A 88 10.32 -4.29 -19.82
C PRO A 88 11.27 -4.48 -18.63
N PRO A 89 12.23 -3.57 -18.40
CA PRO A 89 13.17 -3.70 -17.30
C PRO A 89 12.38 -3.91 -16.01
N CYS A 90 12.68 -5.01 -15.32
CA CYS A 90 12.03 -5.36 -14.07
C CYS A 90 12.29 -4.26 -13.04
N SER A 91 11.28 -3.41 -12.85
CA SER A 91 11.22 -2.25 -11.95
C SER A 91 12.34 -1.20 -12.07
N HIS A 92 12.06 -0.03 -11.52
CA HIS A 92 13.08 1.00 -11.32
C HIS A 92 13.94 0.74 -10.06
N VAL A 93 13.59 -0.25 -9.23
CA VAL A 93 14.23 -0.50 -7.93
C VAL A 93 15.10 -1.76 -7.99
N PRO A 94 16.43 -1.65 -7.79
CA PRO A 94 17.33 -2.79 -7.87
C PRO A 94 16.90 -3.96 -6.97
N GLY A 95 16.71 -5.14 -7.57
CA GLY A 95 16.46 -6.39 -6.84
C GLY A 95 15.03 -6.60 -6.36
N VAL A 96 14.06 -5.79 -6.82
CA VAL A 96 12.63 -5.97 -6.53
C VAL A 96 11.87 -5.87 -7.85
N CYS A 97 11.22 -6.92 -8.30
CA CYS A 97 10.55 -6.98 -9.61
C CYS A 97 9.03 -7.09 -9.46
N CYS A 98 8.56 -7.96 -8.55
CA CYS A 98 7.13 -8.19 -8.35
C CYS A 98 6.68 -7.87 -6.91
N VAL A 99 5.51 -7.23 -6.81
CA VAL A 99 4.73 -7.11 -5.58
C VAL A 99 3.45 -7.94 -5.70
N ALA A 100 3.29 -8.94 -4.82
CA ALA A 100 2.04 -9.66 -4.67
C ALA A 100 1.06 -8.82 -3.84
N ILE A 101 -0.18 -8.69 -4.29
CA ILE A 101 -1.25 -7.96 -3.61
C ILE A 101 -2.21 -9.00 -3.05
N GLN A 102 -2.27 -9.13 -1.72
CA GLN A 102 -3.11 -10.08 -1.01
C GLN A 102 -4.36 -9.38 -0.46
N PRO A 103 -5.55 -9.61 -1.04
CA PRO A 103 -6.79 -9.15 -0.41
C PRO A 103 -7.00 -9.92 0.90
N LEU A 104 -7.22 -9.17 1.98
CA LEU A 104 -7.51 -9.65 3.32
C LEU A 104 -9.00 -9.37 3.60
N GLY A 105 -9.81 -10.39 3.35
CA GLY A 105 -11.26 -10.33 3.24
C GLY A 105 -11.73 -9.83 1.86
N ARG A 106 -13.02 -9.49 1.76
CA ARG A 106 -13.60 -8.93 0.53
C ARG A 106 -13.22 -7.46 0.35
N VAL A 107 -12.32 -7.20 -0.60
CA VAL A 107 -11.91 -5.86 -1.05
C VAL A 107 -12.49 -5.63 -2.45
N PRO A 108 -13.07 -4.45 -2.74
CA PRO A 108 -13.55 -4.13 -4.09
C PRO A 108 -12.43 -4.17 -5.14
N ASP A 109 -12.70 -4.75 -6.31
CA ASP A 109 -11.68 -4.86 -7.37
C ASP A 109 -11.12 -3.51 -7.81
N GLU A 110 -11.92 -2.44 -7.78
CA GLU A 110 -11.46 -1.08 -8.10
C GLU A 110 -10.34 -0.64 -7.17
N GLU A 111 -10.43 -0.97 -5.88
CA GLU A 111 -9.39 -0.66 -4.90
C GLU A 111 -8.13 -1.48 -5.15
N LEU A 112 -8.27 -2.76 -5.47
CA LEU A 112 -7.13 -3.63 -5.79
C LEU A 112 -6.41 -3.20 -7.08
N ARG A 113 -7.16 -2.85 -8.13
CA ARG A 113 -6.60 -2.31 -9.39
C ARG A 113 -5.90 -0.98 -9.14
N ALA A 114 -6.48 -0.09 -8.34
CA ALA A 114 -5.85 1.19 -8.02
C ALA A 114 -4.51 1.03 -7.30
N VAL A 115 -4.43 0.08 -6.36
CA VAL A 115 -3.16 -0.29 -5.69
C VAL A 115 -2.15 -0.83 -6.70
N ALA A 116 -2.56 -1.78 -7.54
CA ALA A 116 -1.71 -2.38 -8.56
C ALA A 116 -1.12 -1.33 -9.52
N GLU A 117 -1.97 -0.45 -10.05
CA GLU A 117 -1.58 0.63 -10.95
C GLU A 117 -0.65 1.65 -10.28
N ALA A 118 -0.87 1.98 -9.01
CA ALA A 118 0.00 2.93 -8.29
C ALA A 118 1.42 2.37 -8.10
N LEU A 119 1.52 1.10 -7.70
CA LEU A 119 2.81 0.42 -7.50
C LEU A 119 3.53 0.20 -8.84
N ALA A 120 2.81 -0.21 -9.88
CA ALA A 120 3.36 -0.35 -11.22
C ALA A 120 3.80 1.00 -11.80
N GLY A 121 2.98 2.06 -11.65
CA GLY A 121 3.24 3.37 -12.22
C GLY A 121 4.42 4.09 -11.58
N LEU A 122 4.54 4.08 -10.26
CA LEU A 122 5.63 4.78 -9.56
C LEU A 122 6.93 3.95 -9.57
N TYR A 123 6.87 2.70 -9.11
CA TYR A 123 8.05 1.88 -8.90
C TYR A 123 8.43 1.00 -10.08
N GLY A 124 7.55 0.84 -11.08
CA GLY A 124 7.77 -0.06 -12.22
C GLY A 124 7.58 -1.54 -11.89
N PHE A 125 6.93 -1.88 -10.77
CA PHE A 125 6.75 -3.27 -10.37
C PHE A 125 5.75 -4.02 -11.27
N GLU A 126 6.04 -5.29 -11.55
CA GLU A 126 4.98 -6.25 -11.86
C GLU A 126 4.10 -6.39 -10.61
N THR A 127 2.78 -6.45 -10.80
CA THR A 127 1.85 -6.65 -9.70
C THR A 127 1.02 -7.89 -9.93
N ARG A 128 0.87 -8.70 -8.87
CA ARG A 128 0.09 -9.94 -8.91
C ARG A 128 -0.98 -9.89 -7.84
N ILE A 129 -2.23 -9.67 -8.24
CA ILE A 129 -3.37 -9.75 -7.33
C ILE A 129 -3.66 -11.23 -7.05
N LEU A 130 -3.64 -11.60 -5.78
CA LEU A 130 -3.88 -12.97 -5.32
C LEU A 130 -5.37 -13.20 -5.02
N GLU A 131 -5.74 -14.46 -4.88
CA GLU A 131 -7.07 -14.83 -4.36
C GLU A 131 -7.27 -14.28 -2.94
N PRO A 132 -8.47 -13.78 -2.60
CA PRO A 132 -8.76 -13.29 -1.27
C PRO A 132 -8.60 -14.38 -0.20
N VAL A 133 -8.07 -14.00 0.96
CA VAL A 133 -8.02 -14.86 2.15
C VAL A 133 -8.69 -14.15 3.31
N ASP A 134 -9.22 -14.90 4.27
CA ASP A 134 -9.78 -14.32 5.48
C ASP A 134 -8.69 -13.67 6.34
N LEU A 135 -9.07 -12.64 7.10
CA LEU A 135 -8.17 -12.08 8.10
C LEU A 135 -7.97 -13.09 9.24
N PRO A 136 -6.74 -13.30 9.72
CA PRO A 136 -6.48 -14.26 10.79
C PRO A 136 -7.17 -13.84 12.09
N GLU A 137 -7.78 -14.81 12.78
CA GLU A 137 -8.46 -14.58 14.05
C GLU A 137 -7.50 -14.05 15.12
N GLU A 138 -6.23 -14.49 15.11
CA GLU A 138 -5.24 -14.00 16.08
C GLU A 138 -4.98 -12.49 15.95
N ALA A 139 -5.21 -11.90 14.78
CA ALA A 139 -5.05 -10.47 14.57
C ALA A 139 -6.23 -9.65 15.09
N TRP A 140 -7.35 -10.27 15.43
CA TRP A 140 -8.53 -9.55 15.91
C TRP A 140 -8.32 -8.95 17.31
N TYR A 141 -8.65 -7.67 17.46
CA TYR A 141 -8.64 -6.94 18.72
C TYR A 141 -10.06 -6.51 19.08
N GLU A 142 -10.72 -7.32 19.90
CA GLU A 142 -12.13 -7.14 20.29
C GLU A 142 -12.45 -5.76 20.89
N PRO A 143 -11.67 -5.19 21.83
CA PRO A 143 -12.08 -3.97 22.55
C PRO A 143 -12.40 -2.77 21.66
N ARG A 144 -11.75 -2.67 20.49
CA ARG A 144 -11.95 -1.59 19.51
C ARG A 144 -12.37 -2.09 18.13
N ARG A 145 -12.57 -3.40 17.99
CA ARG A 145 -13.04 -4.06 16.77
C ARG A 145 -12.14 -3.77 15.56
N ARG A 146 -10.83 -3.90 15.76
CA ARG A 146 -9.78 -3.67 14.76
C ARG A 146 -8.92 -4.91 14.58
N TYR A 147 -8.16 -4.95 13.49
CA TYR A 147 -7.11 -5.95 13.31
C TYR A 147 -5.73 -5.35 13.60
N ARG A 148 -4.91 -6.09 14.34
CA ARG A 148 -3.54 -5.73 14.70
C ARG A 148 -2.63 -5.88 13.49
N ALA A 149 -2.14 -4.76 12.98
CA ALA A 149 -1.34 -4.71 11.77
C ALA A 149 -0.04 -5.51 11.90
N GLU A 150 0.60 -5.52 13.08
CA GLU A 150 1.81 -6.30 13.33
C GLU A 150 1.55 -7.80 13.12
N LYS A 151 0.41 -8.30 13.60
CA LYS A 151 0.01 -9.70 13.42
C LYS A 151 -0.39 -10.01 11.98
N LEU A 152 -0.92 -9.02 11.25
CA LEU A 152 -1.18 -9.17 9.82
C LEU A 152 0.14 -9.25 9.02
N LEU A 153 1.18 -8.52 9.41
CA LEU A 153 2.51 -8.66 8.80
C LEU A 153 3.09 -10.06 9.04
N ASP A 154 3.03 -10.56 10.28
CA ASP A 154 3.45 -11.93 10.63
C ASP A 154 2.69 -13.00 9.82
N PHE A 155 1.42 -12.74 9.52
CA PHE A 155 0.60 -13.60 8.68
C PHE A 155 1.03 -13.53 7.19
N LEU A 156 1.35 -12.34 6.68
CA LEU A 156 1.66 -12.12 5.26
C LEU A 156 3.07 -12.56 4.86
N ALA A 157 4.09 -12.22 5.66
CA ALA A 157 5.50 -12.47 5.33
C ALA A 157 5.81 -13.92 4.90
N PRO A 158 5.36 -14.97 5.61
CA PRO A 158 5.62 -16.36 5.20
C PRO A 158 4.78 -16.82 4.00
N ARG A 159 3.81 -16.01 3.54
CA ARG A 159 2.91 -16.29 2.41
C ARG A 159 3.33 -15.59 1.12
N LEU A 160 4.48 -14.93 1.10
CA LEU A 160 5.06 -14.35 -0.12
C LEU A 160 5.13 -15.45 -1.21
N PRO A 161 4.40 -15.31 -2.34
CA PRO A 161 4.42 -16.33 -3.37
C PRO A 161 5.76 -16.35 -4.11
N GLU A 162 6.12 -17.53 -4.63
CA GLU A 162 7.27 -17.67 -5.50
C GLU A 162 7.19 -16.73 -6.71
N GLY A 163 8.33 -16.15 -7.06
CA GLY A 163 8.45 -15.19 -8.16
C GLY A 163 8.05 -13.75 -7.80
N CYS A 164 7.67 -13.46 -6.55
CA CYS A 164 7.53 -12.09 -6.06
C CYS A 164 8.49 -11.78 -4.93
N ASP A 165 8.78 -10.49 -4.77
CA ASP A 165 9.82 -9.99 -3.86
C ASP A 165 9.22 -9.31 -2.63
N ARG A 166 7.97 -8.83 -2.75
CA ARG A 166 7.18 -8.20 -1.68
C ARG A 166 5.74 -8.71 -1.70
N ILE A 167 5.09 -8.61 -0.55
CA ILE A 167 3.67 -8.88 -0.38
C ILE A 167 2.98 -7.71 0.33
N ALA A 168 1.92 -7.20 -0.27
CA ALA A 168 1.11 -6.09 0.23
C ALA A 168 -0.31 -6.59 0.56
N GLY A 169 -0.64 -6.63 1.85
CA GLY A 169 -1.99 -6.94 2.32
C GLY A 169 -2.91 -5.73 2.21
N VAL A 170 -4.09 -5.91 1.62
CA VAL A 170 -5.11 -4.85 1.49
C VAL A 170 -6.39 -5.29 2.18
N THR A 171 -6.95 -4.45 3.05
CA THR A 171 -8.24 -4.75 3.71
C THR A 171 -9.17 -3.54 3.77
N VAL A 172 -10.46 -3.82 3.93
CA VAL A 172 -11.49 -2.80 4.22
C VAL A 172 -11.76 -2.61 5.71
N LYS A 173 -11.15 -3.43 6.57
CA LYS A 173 -11.30 -3.39 8.03
C LYS A 173 -10.35 -2.36 8.64
N ASP A 174 -10.75 -1.72 9.75
CA ASP A 174 -9.86 -0.81 10.48
C ASP A 174 -8.70 -1.60 11.08
N ILE A 175 -7.49 -1.05 10.99
CA ILE A 175 -6.26 -1.66 11.50
C ILE A 175 -5.58 -0.76 12.52
N SER A 176 -4.76 -1.37 13.38
CA SER A 176 -4.09 -0.69 14.48
C SER A 176 -2.74 -1.30 14.81
N THR A 177 -1.92 -0.52 15.50
CA THR A 177 -0.63 -0.92 16.06
C THR A 177 -0.48 -0.34 17.47
N THR A 178 0.52 -0.78 18.22
CA THR A 178 0.90 -0.12 19.48
C THR A 178 1.71 1.14 19.20
N LYS A 179 1.29 2.28 19.75
CA LYS A 179 2.03 3.55 19.68
C LYS A 179 2.27 4.11 21.08
N GLY A 180 3.50 3.96 21.59
CA GLY A 180 3.82 4.33 22.96
C GLY A 180 2.99 3.51 23.95
N GLU A 181 2.27 4.20 24.84
CA GLU A 181 1.38 3.56 25.83
C GLU A 181 0.01 3.17 25.26
N ILE A 182 -0.29 3.57 24.02
CA ILE A 182 -1.58 3.27 23.39
C ILE A 182 -1.47 1.95 22.63
N GLU A 183 -2.00 0.89 23.23
CA GLU A 183 -1.95 -0.47 22.68
C GLU A 183 -2.62 -0.57 21.30
N ASP A 184 -3.75 0.12 21.08
CA ASP A 184 -4.56 0.02 19.86
C ASP A 184 -4.69 1.40 19.18
N TRP A 185 -3.56 1.90 18.71
CA TRP A 185 -3.48 3.12 17.91
C TRP A 185 -3.84 2.80 16.46
N GLY A 186 -4.90 3.40 15.95
CA GLY A 186 -5.37 3.09 14.60
C GLY A 186 -4.58 3.81 13.52
N ILE A 187 -4.31 3.11 12.42
CA ILE A 187 -3.38 3.52 11.35
C ILE A 187 -3.98 3.28 9.97
N LEU A 188 -3.35 3.86 8.95
CA LEU A 188 -3.70 3.62 7.54
C LEU A 188 -2.96 2.41 6.98
N GLY A 189 -1.72 2.21 7.42
CA GLY A 189 -0.89 1.06 7.07
C GLY A 189 0.24 0.85 8.07
N LEU A 190 0.93 -0.26 7.88
CA LEU A 190 2.17 -0.63 8.56
C LEU A 190 2.99 -1.50 7.60
N ALA A 191 4.30 -1.37 7.66
CA ALA A 191 5.23 -2.18 6.88
C ALA A 191 6.47 -2.56 7.66
N GLU A 192 7.10 -3.65 7.25
CA GLU A 192 8.46 -3.97 7.65
C GLU A 192 9.45 -2.98 7.00
N LEU A 193 10.46 -2.53 7.76
CA LEU A 193 11.41 -1.50 7.32
C LEU A 193 12.88 -1.90 7.62
N PRO A 194 13.67 -2.29 6.61
CA PRO A 194 13.20 -2.91 5.37
C PRO A 194 12.61 -4.30 5.67
N GLY A 195 11.88 -4.87 4.71
CA GLY A 195 11.37 -6.23 4.82
C GLY A 195 10.59 -6.65 3.59
N VAL A 196 9.77 -7.69 3.72
CA VAL A 196 9.01 -8.29 2.62
C VAL A 196 7.53 -7.94 2.68
N ALA A 197 6.98 -7.63 3.85
CA ALA A 197 5.55 -7.46 4.05
C ALA A 197 5.15 -6.01 4.36
N ALA A 198 4.02 -5.60 3.78
CA ALA A 198 3.28 -4.39 4.12
C ALA A 198 1.79 -4.72 4.25
N VAL A 199 1.06 -3.97 5.07
CA VAL A 199 -0.40 -4.08 5.18
C VAL A 199 -1.02 -2.68 5.29
N PHE A 200 -2.10 -2.44 4.57
CA PHE A 200 -2.83 -1.18 4.65
C PHE A 200 -4.33 -1.34 4.43
N SER A 201 -5.07 -0.31 4.85
CA SER A 201 -6.53 -0.33 4.91
C SER A 201 -7.16 0.90 4.30
N THR A 202 -8.16 0.66 3.43
CA THR A 202 -9.04 1.71 2.89
C THR A 202 -9.98 2.31 3.95
N PHE A 203 -10.14 1.68 5.12
CA PHE A 203 -11.12 2.09 6.15
C PHE A 203 -10.96 3.57 6.53
N ARG A 204 -9.72 4.00 6.76
CA ARG A 204 -9.42 5.39 7.14
C ARG A 204 -9.27 6.31 5.93
N CYS A 205 -8.92 5.79 4.75
CA CYS A 205 -8.92 6.55 3.49
C CYS A 205 -10.31 7.11 3.15
N ARG A 206 -11.38 6.43 3.58
CA ARG A 206 -12.77 6.87 3.38
C ARG A 206 -13.23 7.98 4.33
N ARG A 207 -12.41 8.37 5.33
CA ARG A 207 -12.72 9.52 6.18
C ARG A 207 -12.60 10.78 5.33
N ARG A 208 -13.67 11.57 5.30
CA ARG A 208 -13.72 12.81 4.54
C ARG A 208 -13.00 13.90 5.33
N VAL A 209 -11.72 14.10 5.03
CA VAL A 209 -10.88 15.14 5.64
C VAL A 209 -10.80 16.35 4.71
N HIS A 210 -10.38 16.12 3.46
CA HIS A 210 -10.41 17.09 2.36
C HIS A 210 -11.02 16.47 1.09
N ASP A 211 -11.05 17.24 0.00
CA ASP A 211 -11.63 16.86 -1.30
C ASP A 211 -10.80 15.82 -2.08
N VAL A 212 -9.80 15.19 -1.46
CA VAL A 212 -9.09 14.05 -2.05
C VAL A 212 -9.96 12.80 -1.99
N PRO A 213 -10.16 12.08 -3.12
CA PRO A 213 -10.91 10.83 -3.13
C PRO A 213 -10.26 9.74 -2.27
N ALA A 214 -11.09 8.87 -1.67
CA ALA A 214 -10.58 7.75 -0.86
C ALA A 214 -9.65 6.82 -1.64
N ILE A 215 -9.94 6.61 -2.92
CA ILE A 215 -9.12 5.78 -3.81
C ILE A 215 -7.71 6.37 -4.02
N GLU A 216 -7.61 7.70 -4.08
CA GLU A 216 -6.34 8.39 -4.23
C GLU A 216 -5.50 8.31 -2.94
N ARG A 217 -6.15 8.45 -1.78
CA ARG A 217 -5.48 8.18 -0.49
C ARG A 217 -4.96 6.75 -0.41
N LEU A 218 -5.73 5.76 -0.90
CA LEU A 218 -5.30 4.36 -0.90
C LEU A 218 -4.06 4.15 -1.78
N ARG A 219 -4.00 4.77 -2.97
CA ARG A 219 -2.81 4.72 -3.84
C ARG A 219 -1.57 5.24 -3.12
N ARG A 220 -1.70 6.37 -2.43
CA ARG A 220 -0.60 7.00 -1.68
C ARG A 220 -0.13 6.17 -0.50
N VAL A 221 -1.07 5.60 0.27
CA VAL A 221 -0.73 4.66 1.35
C VAL A 221 -0.02 3.44 0.80
N ALA A 222 -0.49 2.87 -0.32
CA ALA A 222 0.19 1.73 -0.93
C ALA A 222 1.64 2.05 -1.31
N ILE A 223 1.87 3.22 -1.92
CA ILE A 223 3.20 3.72 -2.24
C ILE A 223 4.06 3.87 -0.97
N HIS A 224 3.52 4.52 0.07
CA HIS A 224 4.21 4.76 1.33
C HIS A 224 4.67 3.46 2.00
N GLU A 225 3.73 2.54 2.22
CA GLU A 225 3.99 1.30 2.95
C GLU A 225 4.90 0.35 2.15
N VAL A 226 4.71 0.24 0.83
CA VAL A 226 5.65 -0.55 0.01
C VAL A 226 7.02 0.13 -0.01
N GLY A 227 7.10 1.46 -0.05
CA GLY A 227 8.35 2.23 0.08
C GLY A 227 9.15 1.87 1.33
N HIS A 228 8.47 1.65 2.47
CA HIS A 228 9.13 1.15 3.68
C HIS A 228 9.76 -0.23 3.49
N THR A 229 9.10 -1.16 2.80
CA THR A 229 9.68 -2.48 2.51
C THR A 229 10.93 -2.42 1.61
N LEU A 230 11.13 -1.30 0.91
CA LEU A 230 12.33 -1.02 0.11
C LEU A 230 13.47 -0.38 0.93
N GLY A 231 13.24 -0.11 2.22
CA GLY A 231 14.22 0.50 3.11
C GLY A 231 14.14 2.03 3.20
N LEU A 232 13.09 2.65 2.64
CA LEU A 232 12.87 4.09 2.80
C LEU A 232 12.24 4.36 4.17
N PRO A 233 12.90 5.05 5.12
CA PRO A 233 12.24 5.53 6.33
C PRO A 233 11.33 6.72 5.98
N HIS A 234 10.60 7.22 6.99
CA HIS A 234 9.92 8.49 6.83
C HIS A 234 10.89 9.60 6.38
N CYS A 235 10.37 10.47 5.52
CA CYS A 235 11.07 11.57 4.88
C CYS A 235 10.60 12.90 5.48
N PRO A 236 11.51 13.83 5.82
CA PRO A 236 11.11 15.16 6.30
C PRO A 236 10.66 16.10 5.18
N THR A 237 10.80 15.71 3.91
CA THR A 237 10.41 16.54 2.76
C THR A 237 8.89 16.65 2.66
N TYR A 238 8.39 17.87 2.81
CA TYR A 238 6.97 18.19 2.69
C TYR A 238 6.41 17.81 1.31
N GLY A 239 5.33 17.04 1.29
CA GLY A 239 4.67 16.54 0.08
C GLY A 239 5.30 15.29 -0.53
N CYS A 240 6.37 14.74 0.08
CA CYS A 240 6.93 13.46 -0.34
C CYS A 240 5.96 12.31 0.03
N PHE A 241 5.82 11.29 -0.81
CA PHE A 241 5.02 10.10 -0.48
C PHE A 241 5.48 9.36 0.77
N LEU A 242 6.71 9.61 1.25
CA LEU A 242 7.24 9.06 2.49
C LEU A 242 7.21 10.07 3.64
N GLU A 243 6.51 11.21 3.51
CA GLU A 243 6.37 12.18 4.60
C GLU A 243 5.78 11.53 5.85
N ASP A 244 6.36 11.76 7.04
CA ASP A 244 5.79 11.22 8.28
C ASP A 244 4.42 11.87 8.54
N ALA A 245 3.36 11.10 8.29
CA ALA A 245 2.01 11.55 8.52
C ALA A 245 1.66 11.68 10.01
N GLY A 246 2.46 11.14 10.92
CA GLY A 246 2.14 11.05 12.34
C GLY A 246 0.86 10.25 12.63
N GLY A 247 0.35 9.51 11.63
CA GLY A 247 -0.96 8.82 11.65
C GLY A 247 -2.16 9.70 11.29
N LYS A 248 -1.96 10.83 10.59
CA LYS A 248 -3.01 11.79 10.18
C LYS A 248 -3.31 11.69 8.68
N ALA A 249 -4.59 11.60 8.32
CA ALA A 249 -5.02 11.53 6.91
C ALA A 249 -4.80 12.86 6.16
N GLU A 250 -4.72 13.98 6.89
CA GLU A 250 -4.37 15.30 6.36
C GLU A 250 -2.99 15.33 5.69
N THR A 251 -2.05 14.47 6.11
CA THR A 251 -0.73 14.39 5.49
C THR A 251 -0.78 13.67 4.16
N ILE A 252 -1.49 12.54 4.09
CA ILE A 252 -1.64 11.79 2.83
C ILE A 252 -2.24 12.67 1.73
N ASP A 253 -3.16 13.57 2.06
CA ASP A 253 -3.82 14.44 1.07
C ASP A 253 -2.88 15.43 0.38
N ARG A 254 -1.72 15.76 0.96
CA ARG A 254 -0.72 16.66 0.36
C ARG A 254 0.45 15.94 -0.32
N GLU A 255 0.59 14.65 -0.12
CA GLU A 255 1.66 13.85 -0.73
C GLU A 255 1.43 13.72 -2.23
N THR A 256 2.39 14.15 -3.05
CA THR A 256 2.21 14.23 -4.51
C THR A 256 3.41 13.75 -5.31
N PHE A 257 4.56 13.48 -4.68
CA PHE A 257 5.79 13.07 -5.38
C PHE A 257 6.71 12.22 -4.50
N LEU A 258 7.67 11.50 -5.11
CA LEU A 258 8.81 10.91 -4.40
C LEU A 258 10.02 11.87 -4.53
N CYS A 259 10.53 12.38 -3.41
CA CYS A 259 11.59 13.40 -3.42
C CYS A 259 12.95 12.83 -3.83
N ASP A 260 13.91 13.70 -4.20
CA ASP A 260 15.26 13.31 -4.60
C ASP A 260 15.97 12.43 -3.57
N VAL A 261 15.88 12.77 -2.29
CA VAL A 261 16.47 11.98 -1.20
C VAL A 261 15.95 10.53 -1.20
N CYS A 262 14.66 10.32 -1.49
CA CYS A 262 14.09 8.98 -1.58
C CYS A 262 14.46 8.29 -2.90
N ARG A 263 14.54 9.03 -4.01
CA ARG A 263 14.95 8.52 -5.32
C ARG A 263 16.41 8.08 -5.35
N GLU A 264 17.32 8.84 -4.75
CA GLU A 264 18.73 8.49 -4.54
C GLU A 264 18.86 7.19 -3.75
N ARG A 265 18.08 7.03 -2.67
CA ARG A 265 18.08 5.80 -1.85
C ARG A 265 17.60 4.57 -2.63
N LEU A 266 16.76 4.75 -3.64
CA LEU A 266 16.33 3.67 -4.54
C LEU A 266 17.28 3.47 -5.72
N GLY A 267 18.32 4.30 -5.87
CA GLY A 267 19.26 4.26 -6.99
C GLY A 267 18.67 4.73 -8.31
N TRP A 268 17.65 5.60 -8.28
CA TRP A 268 17.01 6.14 -9.50
C TRP A 268 17.77 7.31 -10.10
N ILE A 269 18.52 8.01 -9.26
CA ILE A 269 19.32 9.19 -9.60
C ILE A 269 20.63 9.13 -8.80
N ASP A 270 21.68 9.72 -9.36
CA ASP A 270 23.05 9.77 -8.82
C ASP A 270 23.28 10.95 -7.86
#